data_AF-A0A2V5N9P7-F1
#
_entry.id   AF-A0A2V5N9P7-F1
#
_cell.length_a   1.000
_cell.length_b   1.000
_cell.length_c   1.000
_cell.angle_alpha   90.00
_cell.angle_beta   90.00
_cell.angle_gamma   90.00
#
_symmetry.space_group_name_H-M   'P 1'
#
loop_
_entity.id
_entity.type
_entity.pdbx_description
1 polymer ?
#
loop_
_entity_poly.entity_id
_entity_poly.type
_entity_poly.pdbx_seq_one_letter_code
_entity_poly.pdbx_strand_id
1 'polypeptide(L)' 'MRDDLRGDVRKLEGKSNRYRLRVGRYRVLFTLERNLIAIYAVKDRKEAYE' A
#
# COMPACT_ATOMS: atom_id res chain seq x y z
N MET A 1 -1.20 1.88 -20.60
CA MET A 1 -0.96 2.22 -19.19
C MET A 1 -2.18 1.70 -18.42
N ARG A 2 -2.06 1.00 -17.29
CA ARG A 2 -3.26 0.57 -16.56
C ARG A 2 -3.75 1.78 -15.77
N ASP A 3 -4.84 2.36 -16.26
CA ASP A 3 -5.25 3.75 -15.98
C ASP A 3 -6.17 3.92 -14.78
N ASP A 4 -6.24 2.94 -13.90
CA ASP A 4 -6.95 3.11 -12.65
C ASP A 4 -6.20 2.47 -11.49
N LEU A 5 -5.70 3.31 -10.58
CA LEU A 5 -5.24 2.93 -9.24
C LEU A 5 -6.34 2.20 -8.41
N ARG A 6 -7.53 2.01 -9.00
CA ARG A 6 -8.67 1.27 -8.46
C ARG A 6 -8.26 -0.19 -8.27
N GLY A 7 -8.15 -0.61 -7.01
CA GLY A 7 -7.82 -1.99 -6.63
C GLY A 7 -6.34 -2.23 -6.32
N ASP A 8 -5.44 -1.44 -6.89
CA ASP A 8 -4.03 -1.46 -6.53
C ASP A 8 -3.77 -0.69 -5.24
N VAL A 9 -4.49 0.42 -5.01
CA VAL A 9 -4.54 1.11 -3.72
C VAL A 9 -5.74 0.62 -2.92
N ARG A 10 -5.50 0.08 -1.71
CA ARG A 10 -6.57 -0.32 -0.79
C ARG A 10 -6.25 0.12 0.64
N LYS A 11 -7.25 0.68 1.34
CA LYS A 11 -7.18 0.96 2.77
C LYS A 11 -7.12 -0.36 3.55
N LEU A 12 -6.25 -0.44 4.54
CA LEU A 12 -6.14 -1.62 5.40
C LEU A 12 -7.23 -1.57 6.48
N GLU A 13 -7.88 -2.71 6.75
CA GLU A 13 -8.91 -2.82 7.78
C GLU A 13 -8.30 -2.63 9.18
N GLY A 14 -9.05 -1.98 10.08
CA GLY A 14 -8.70 -1.86 11.50
C GLY A 14 -7.70 -0.76 11.89
N LYS A 15 -7.06 -0.03 10.95
CA LYS A 15 -6.14 1.08 11.30
C LYS A 15 -6.46 2.36 10.55
N SER A 16 -6.63 3.46 11.28
CA SER A 16 -6.80 4.79 10.70
C SER A 16 -5.59 5.13 9.82
N ASN A 17 -5.88 5.67 8.63
CA ASN A 17 -4.90 6.21 7.67
C ASN A 17 -3.85 5.25 7.08
N ARG A 18 -4.01 3.92 7.19
CA ARG A 18 -3.08 2.97 6.56
C ARG A 18 -3.60 2.43 5.23
N TYR A 19 -2.71 2.34 4.26
CA TYR A 19 -3.02 1.92 2.89
C TYR A 19 -1.95 0.97 2.36
N ARG A 20 -2.32 0.22 1.32
CA ARG A 20 -1.42 -0.64 0.56
C ARG A 20 -1.56 -0.32 -0.92
N LEU A 21 -0.44 -0.09 -1.58
CA LEU A 21 -0.31 -0.05 -3.05
C LEU A 21 0.31 -1.37 -3.54
N ARG A 22 -0.25 -1.95 -4.60
CA ARG A 22 0.30 -3.11 -5.31
C ARG A 22 1.12 -2.62 -6.50
N VAL A 23 2.38 -3.04 -6.59
CA VAL A 23 3.26 -2.76 -7.73
C VAL A 23 3.87 -4.07 -8.19
N GLY A 24 3.19 -4.75 -9.12
CA GLY A 24 3.54 -6.11 -9.53
C GLY A 24 3.57 -7.08 -8.33
N ARG A 25 4.77 -7.60 -8.02
CA ARG A 25 4.97 -8.49 -6.85
C ARG A 25 5.14 -7.74 -5.53
N TYR A 26 5.40 -6.45 -5.54
CA TYR A 26 5.63 -5.67 -4.33
C TYR A 26 4.34 -5.14 -3.71
N ARG A 27 4.35 -5.01 -2.38
CA ARG A 27 3.32 -4.35 -1.59
C ARG A 27 3.99 -3.18 -0.87
N VAL A 28 3.57 -1.98 -1.22
CA VAL A 28 4.02 -0.74 -0.58
C VAL A 28 3.01 -0.38 0.48
N LEU A 29 3.43 -0.32 1.74
CA LEU A 29 2.61 0.09 2.86
C LEU A 29 2.91 1.53 3.22
N PHE A 30 1.87 2.35 3.28
CA PHE A 30 2.02 3.77 3.51
C PHE A 30 0.88 4.33 4.37
N THR A 31 1.14 5.49 4.98
CA THR A 31 0.12 6.31 5.61
C THR A 31 -0.14 7.58 4.81
N LEU A 32 -1.35 8.12 4.96
CA LEU A 32 -1.71 9.44 4.47
C LEU A 32 -1.92 10.37 5.65
N GLU A 33 -1.12 11.42 5.73
CA GLU A 33 -1.19 12.43 6.78
C GLU A 33 -1.17 13.81 6.16
N ARG A 34 -2.33 14.47 6.11
CA ARG A 34 -2.52 15.77 5.44
C ARG A 34 -2.04 15.70 3.98
N ASN A 35 -0.89 16.28 3.68
CA ASN A 35 -0.27 16.34 2.35
C ASN A 35 0.98 15.46 2.23
N LEU A 36 1.20 14.56 3.19
CA LEU A 36 2.34 13.65 3.24
C LEU A 36 1.89 12.21 2.98
N ILE A 37 2.63 11.54 2.10
CA ILE A 37 2.59 10.08 1.95
C ILE A 37 3.84 9.52 2.62
N ALA A 38 3.68 8.84 3.76
CA ALA A 38 4.81 8.21 4.46
C ALA A 38 4.83 6.71 4.14
N ILE A 39 5.83 6.28 3.36
CA ILE A 39 6.07 4.86 3.09
C ILE A 39 6.88 4.28 4.25
N TYR A 40 6.33 3.29 4.94
CA TYR A 40 7.00 2.66 6.09
C TYR A 40 7.45 1.22 5.80
N ALA A 41 6.99 0.61 4.71
CA ALA A 41 7.50 -0.68 4.27
C ALA A 41 7.29 -0.92 2.78
N VAL A 42 8.24 -1.59 2.16
CA VAL A 42 8.11 -2.20 0.84
C VAL A 42 8.45 -3.67 1.00
N LYS A 43 7.48 -4.54 0.74
CA LYS A 43 7.63 -6.00 0.92
C LYS A 43 7.39 -6.74 -0.39
N ASP A 44 8.13 -7.81 -0.63
CA ASP A 44 7.73 -8.78 -1.66
C ASP A 44 6.45 -9.52 -1.22
N ARG A 45 5.65 -9.99 -2.17
CA ARG A 45 4.47 -10.82 -1.90
C ARG A 45 4.81 -12.03 -1.03
N LYS A 46 5.99 -12.62 -1.24
CA LYS A 46 6.41 -13.85 -0.56
C LYS A 46 6.83 -13.62 0.90
N GLU A 47 7.24 -12.41 1.26
CA GLU A 47 7.69 -12.03 2.61
C GLU A 47 6.57 -11.43 3.47
N ALA A 48 5.35 -11.33 2.93
CA ALA A 48 4.21 -10.74 3.64
C ALA A 48 3.54 -11.71 4.64
N TYR A 49 3.92 -12.99 4.61
CA TYR A 49 3.41 -14.05 5.49
C TYR A 49 4.60 -14.89 5.98
N GLU A 50 5.22 -14.45 7.08
CA GLU A 50 5.80 -15.34 8.09
C GLU A 50 4.90 -15.30 9.32
#